data_AF-A0A0Q6NWS8-F1
#
_entry.id   AF-A0A0Q6NWS8-F1
#
_cell.length_a   1.000
_cell.length_b   1.000
_cell.length_c   1.000
_cell.angle_alpha   90.00
_cell.angle_beta   90.00
_cell.angle_gamma   90.00
#
_symmetry.space_group_name_H-M   'P 1'
#
loop_
_entity.id
_entity.type
_entity.pdbx_description
1 polymer ?
#
loop_
_entity_poly.entity_id
_entity_poly.type
_entity_poly.pdbx_seq_one_letter_code
_entity_poly.pdbx_strand_id
1 'polypeptide(L)'
;MMHLVIWSSFRSGSHMLRSMLAGDPRLVDSGEYMEQPGRLRAFLDQQAVANPGKVVLSNPKWGFGALPVSPRTRVLQDAGARVLLLHRRDLLAQQASWALATKTGAFRGTVAPAGTPVTLDPDRAGRAMFNHALQLEQLRIALADLPHVELAYEDISRASVSAALSALGLDLMVTEPTTQKSAPRLADFVTNLSELI
;
A
#
# COMPACT_ATOMS: atom_id res chain seq x y z
N MET A 1 -7.01 -21.12 7.07
CA MET A 1 -5.85 -20.25 6.76
C MET A 1 -6.36 -18.82 6.70
N MET A 2 -5.60 -17.83 7.15
CA MET A 2 -6.04 -16.43 7.08
C MET A 2 -5.05 -15.63 6.24
N HIS A 3 -5.55 -14.95 5.21
CA HIS A 3 -4.75 -14.08 4.35
C HIS A 3 -5.02 -12.63 4.70
N LEU A 4 -3.97 -11.87 4.98
CA LEU A 4 -4.04 -10.42 5.09
C LEU A 4 -3.46 -9.83 3.81
N VAL A 5 -4.28 -9.05 3.10
CA VAL A 5 -3.85 -8.35 1.88
C VAL A 5 -3.76 -6.86 2.18
N ILE A 6 -2.56 -6.29 2.10
CA ILE A 6 -2.39 -4.83 2.04
C ILE A 6 -2.64 -4.44 0.59
N TRP A 7 -3.81 -3.90 0.30
CA TRP A 7 -4.10 -3.34 -1.00
C TRP A 7 -3.66 -1.89 -1.02
N SER A 8 -2.72 -1.53 -1.88
CA SER A 8 -2.16 -0.19 -1.84
C SER A 8 -1.73 0.32 -3.22
N SER A 9 -1.68 1.64 -3.37
CA SER A 9 -1.00 2.29 -4.50
C SER A 9 0.50 2.43 -4.22
N PHE A 10 1.29 2.83 -5.22
CA PHE A 10 2.70 3.14 -4.97
C PHE A 10 2.86 4.28 -3.95
N ARG A 11 3.92 4.25 -3.15
CA ARG A 11 4.28 5.31 -2.18
C ARG A 11 3.14 5.71 -1.21
N SER A 12 2.26 4.76 -0.91
CA SER A 12 1.17 4.83 0.07
C SER A 12 1.61 4.50 1.50
N GLY A 13 2.86 4.05 1.70
CA GLY A 13 3.38 3.63 3.01
C GLY A 13 3.24 2.15 3.33
N SER A 14 2.90 1.30 2.35
CA SER A 14 2.77 -0.16 2.56
C SER A 14 4.04 -0.80 3.12
N HIS A 15 5.22 -0.31 2.74
CA HIS A 15 6.50 -0.77 3.31
C HIS A 15 6.64 -0.42 4.80
N MET A 16 6.23 0.78 5.21
CA MET A 16 6.24 1.20 6.62
C MET A 16 5.29 0.30 7.42
N LEU A 17 4.07 0.09 6.91
CA LEU A 17 3.12 -0.81 7.53
C LEU A 17 3.68 -2.24 7.67
N ARG A 18 4.28 -2.80 6.61
CA ARG A 18 4.93 -4.12 6.66
C ARG A 18 6.01 -4.19 7.73
N SER A 19 6.85 -3.16 7.87
CA SER A 19 7.87 -3.12 8.92
C SER A 19 7.29 -3.09 10.34
N MET A 20 6.11 -2.49 10.53
CA MET A 20 5.42 -2.49 11.82
C MET A 20 4.88 -3.88 12.21
N LEU A 21 4.62 -4.73 11.22
CA LEU A 21 4.05 -6.07 11.41
C LEU A 21 5.11 -7.18 11.40
N ALA A 22 6.32 -6.89 10.88
CA ALA A 22 7.40 -7.86 10.71
C ALA A 22 7.85 -8.55 12.01
N GLY A 23 7.53 -7.99 13.17
CA GLY A 23 7.85 -8.58 14.48
C GLY A 23 6.89 -9.68 14.95
N ASP A 24 5.73 -9.89 14.31
CA ASP A 24 4.78 -10.91 14.77
C ASP A 24 5.17 -12.32 14.28
N PRO A 25 5.38 -13.30 15.18
CA PRO A 25 5.81 -14.66 14.79
C PRO A 25 4.74 -15.47 14.06
N ARG A 26 3.47 -15.04 14.06
CA ARG A 26 2.36 -15.66 13.34
C ARG A 26 2.26 -15.13 11.90
N LEU A 27 2.96 -14.05 11.58
CA LEU A 27 2.94 -13.43 10.27
C LEU A 27 4.00 -14.05 9.34
N VAL A 28 3.61 -14.34 8.11
CA VAL A 28 4.54 -14.67 7.02
C VAL A 28 4.35 -13.63 5.93
N ASP A 29 5.38 -12.82 5.69
CA ASP A 29 5.36 -11.81 4.64
C ASP A 29 5.77 -12.45 3.30
N SER A 30 4.80 -12.60 2.39
CA SER A 30 5.02 -13.19 1.08
C SER A 30 5.56 -12.19 0.04
N GLY A 31 5.80 -10.93 0.43
CA GLY A 31 6.34 -9.92 -0.46
C GLY A 31 5.30 -9.18 -1.31
N GLU A 32 5.82 -8.49 -2.32
CA GLU A 32 5.04 -7.86 -3.37
C GLU A 32 4.96 -8.78 -4.57
N TYR A 33 3.76 -9.11 -5.04
CA TYR A 33 3.56 -9.93 -6.24
C TYR A 33 2.74 -9.19 -7.30
N MET A 34 2.98 -9.55 -8.56
CA MET A 34 2.20 -9.08 -9.71
C MET A 34 1.53 -10.28 -10.36
N GLU A 35 0.48 -10.82 -9.73
CA GLU A 35 -0.15 -12.03 -10.24
C GLU A 35 -1.41 -11.72 -11.06
N GLN A 36 -1.53 -12.40 -12.20
CA GLN A 36 -2.78 -12.52 -12.93
C GLN A 36 -3.79 -13.34 -12.09
N PRO A 37 -5.11 -13.16 -12.25
CA PRO A 37 -6.13 -13.79 -11.40
C PRO A 37 -5.96 -15.32 -11.23
N GLY A 38 -5.65 -16.05 -12.31
CA GLY A 38 -5.45 -17.51 -12.25
C GLY A 38 -4.21 -17.92 -11.46
N ARG A 39 -3.16 -17.09 -11.47
CA ARG A 39 -1.94 -17.32 -10.67
C ARG A 39 -2.12 -16.89 -9.22
N LEU A 40 -2.97 -15.90 -8.96
CA LEU A 40 -3.30 -15.46 -7.60
C LEU A 40 -3.92 -16.61 -6.79
N ARG A 41 -4.86 -17.37 -7.36
CA ARG A 41 -5.47 -18.51 -6.64
C ARG A 41 -4.43 -19.57 -6.28
N ALA A 42 -3.67 -20.03 -7.27
CA ALA A 42 -2.61 -21.02 -7.06
C ALA A 42 -1.57 -20.55 -6.03
N PHE A 43 -1.21 -19.26 -6.07
CA PHE A 43 -0.33 -18.65 -5.09
C PHE A 43 -0.91 -18.71 -3.68
N LEU A 44 -2.17 -18.29 -3.48
CA LEU A 44 -2.82 -18.32 -2.16
C LEU A 44 -2.92 -19.75 -1.63
N ASP A 45 -3.30 -20.71 -2.47
CA ASP A 45 -3.38 -22.13 -2.11
C ASP A 45 -2.00 -22.68 -1.72
N GLN A 46 -0.94 -22.34 -2.46
CA GLN A 46 0.43 -22.74 -2.12
C GLN A 46 0.88 -22.15 -0.77
N GLN A 47 0.58 -20.87 -0.52
CA GLN A 47 0.89 -20.23 0.75
C GLN A 47 0.13 -20.89 1.91
N ALA A 48 -1.10 -21.33 1.65
CA ALA A 48 -1.92 -22.04 2.64
C ALA A 48 -1.31 -23.38 3.08
N VAL A 49 -0.75 -24.12 2.13
CA VAL A 49 -0.05 -25.39 2.41
C VAL A 49 1.29 -25.16 3.10
N ALA A 50 2.05 -24.16 2.65
CA ALA A 50 3.40 -23.91 3.15
C ALA A 50 3.42 -23.33 4.58
N ASN A 51 2.38 -22.60 5.00
CA ASN A 51 2.39 -21.83 6.25
C ASN A 51 1.16 -22.11 7.14
N PRO A 52 0.90 -23.37 7.55
CA PRO A 52 -0.30 -23.72 8.30
C PRO A 52 -0.43 -22.91 9.60
N GLY A 53 -1.61 -22.33 9.82
CA GLY A 53 -1.92 -21.53 11.01
C GLY A 53 -1.29 -20.13 11.06
N LYS A 54 -0.57 -19.72 10.01
CA LYS A 54 0.02 -18.37 9.90
C LYS A 54 -0.93 -17.41 9.18
N VAL A 55 -0.72 -16.12 9.43
CA VAL A 55 -1.31 -15.04 8.64
C VAL A 55 -0.34 -14.71 7.51
N VAL A 56 -0.78 -14.89 6.27
CA VAL A 56 0.06 -14.57 5.11
C VAL A 56 -0.21 -13.13 4.71
N LEU A 57 0.83 -12.30 4.77
CA LEU A 57 0.77 -10.90 4.38
C LEU A 57 1.22 -10.71 2.93
N SER A 58 0.38 -10.06 2.16
CA SER A 58 0.49 -9.94 0.71
C SER A 58 0.28 -8.49 0.26
N ASN A 59 1.16 -7.94 -0.58
CA ASN A 59 1.01 -6.59 -1.16
C ASN A 59 0.99 -6.66 -2.70
N PRO A 60 -0.16 -6.89 -3.34
CA PRO A 60 -0.24 -6.96 -4.78
C PRO A 60 0.19 -5.63 -5.42
N LYS A 61 1.13 -5.70 -6.37
CA LYS A 61 1.50 -4.56 -7.22
C LYS A 61 0.51 -4.47 -8.38
N TRP A 62 -0.16 -3.33 -8.48
CA TRP A 62 -1.07 -3.05 -9.59
C TRP A 62 -0.35 -2.13 -10.57
N GLY A 63 -0.19 -2.59 -11.80
CA GLY A 63 0.28 -1.74 -12.89
C GLY A 63 -0.74 -0.64 -13.16
N PHE A 64 -0.25 0.53 -13.59
CA PHE A 64 -1.12 1.58 -14.11
C PHE A 64 -1.96 1.02 -15.27
N GLY A 65 -3.29 1.12 -15.18
CA GLY A 65 -4.22 0.74 -16.25
C GLY A 65 -4.80 -0.68 -16.17
N ALA A 66 -4.50 -1.47 -15.13
CA ALA A 66 -5.06 -2.82 -15.00
C ALA A 66 -6.46 -2.81 -14.34
N LEU A 67 -7.51 -2.68 -15.15
CA LEU A 67 -8.83 -3.26 -14.85
C LEU A 67 -9.03 -4.55 -15.69
N PRO A 68 -9.78 -5.55 -15.20
CA PRO A 68 -10.80 -5.47 -14.17
C PRO A 68 -10.34 -6.00 -12.80
N VAL A 69 -10.70 -5.25 -11.75
CA VAL A 69 -10.51 -5.63 -10.35
C VAL A 69 -11.39 -6.85 -9.98
N SER A 70 -12.50 -7.09 -10.70
CA SER A 70 -13.54 -8.06 -10.32
C SER A 70 -13.12 -9.54 -10.28
N PRO A 71 -12.29 -10.09 -11.18
CA PRO A 71 -11.90 -11.50 -11.07
C PRO A 71 -10.97 -11.74 -9.88
N ARG A 72 -10.20 -10.73 -9.46
CA ARG A 72 -9.26 -10.85 -8.34
C ARG A 72 -9.95 -10.70 -7.00
N THR A 73 -10.91 -9.79 -6.87
CA THR A 73 -11.69 -9.66 -5.63
C THR A 73 -12.47 -10.91 -5.32
N ARG A 74 -13.04 -11.58 -6.34
CA ARG A 74 -13.65 -12.90 -6.16
C ARG A 74 -12.68 -13.96 -5.66
N VAL A 75 -11.47 -14.05 -6.22
CA VAL A 75 -10.44 -14.98 -5.73
C VAL A 75 -10.06 -14.70 -4.27
N LEU A 76 -9.95 -13.42 -3.89
CA LEU A 76 -9.69 -13.02 -2.50
C LEU A 76 -10.86 -13.36 -1.58
N GLN A 77 -12.10 -13.20 -2.04
CA GLN A 77 -13.31 -13.56 -1.32
C GLN A 77 -13.37 -15.07 -1.06
N ASP A 78 -13.18 -15.86 -2.11
CA ASP A 78 -13.20 -17.33 -2.04
C ASP A 78 -12.09 -17.87 -1.13
N ALA A 79 -10.96 -17.15 -1.05
CA ALA A 79 -9.86 -17.45 -0.14
C ALA A 79 -10.09 -16.96 1.31
N GLY A 80 -11.20 -16.26 1.59
CA GLY A 80 -11.51 -15.69 2.89
C GLY A 80 -10.52 -14.59 3.32
N ALA A 81 -9.91 -13.90 2.37
CA ALA A 81 -8.93 -12.87 2.65
C ALA A 81 -9.54 -11.68 3.42
N ARG A 82 -8.70 -11.03 4.23
CA ARG A 82 -8.98 -9.76 4.89
C ARG A 82 -8.17 -8.67 4.21
N VAL A 83 -8.82 -7.58 3.83
CA VAL A 83 -8.16 -6.53 3.05
C VAL A 83 -7.95 -5.30 3.92
N LEU A 84 -6.71 -4.82 3.98
CA LEU A 84 -6.41 -3.49 4.46
C LEU A 84 -6.14 -2.60 3.24
N LEU A 85 -7.06 -1.70 2.93
CA LEU A 85 -6.91 -0.74 1.85
C LEU A 85 -6.09 0.46 2.35
N LEU A 86 -4.82 0.50 1.96
CA LEU A 86 -3.91 1.57 2.31
C LEU A 86 -3.87 2.63 1.21
N HIS A 87 -4.20 3.86 1.56
CA HIS A 87 -4.21 5.00 0.64
C HIS A 87 -3.47 6.21 1.23
N ARG A 88 -3.21 7.22 0.41
CA ARG A 88 -2.63 8.50 0.85
C ARG A 88 -3.60 9.61 0.47
N ARG A 89 -3.87 10.54 1.38
CA ARG A 89 -4.79 11.67 1.10
C ARG A 89 -4.06 12.77 0.33
N ASP A 90 -2.80 13.02 0.69
CA ASP A 90 -1.94 13.99 -0.01
C ASP A 90 -1.33 13.36 -1.27
N LEU A 91 -2.09 13.42 -2.38
CA LEU A 91 -1.69 12.87 -3.67
C LEU A 91 -0.51 13.63 -4.28
N LEU A 92 -0.37 14.94 -4.00
CA LEU A 92 0.76 15.72 -4.47
C LEU A 92 2.05 15.25 -3.79
N ALA A 93 2.02 15.05 -2.48
CA ALA A 93 3.15 14.48 -1.75
C ALA A 93 3.44 13.03 -2.14
N GLN A 94 2.42 12.26 -2.53
CA GLN A 94 2.62 10.94 -3.13
C GLN A 94 3.38 11.02 -4.46
N GLN A 95 3.00 11.94 -5.35
CA GLN A 95 3.68 12.16 -6.63
C GLN A 95 5.11 12.67 -6.45
N ALA A 96 5.31 13.67 -5.59
CA ALA A 96 6.64 14.19 -5.27
C ALA A 96 7.55 13.07 -4.71
N SER A 97 7.00 12.22 -3.83
CA SER A 97 7.72 11.07 -3.30
C SER A 97 8.07 10.04 -4.38
N TRP A 98 7.20 9.83 -5.38
CA TRP A 98 7.47 8.94 -6.50
C TRP A 98 8.53 9.50 -7.46
N ALA A 99 8.45 10.79 -7.78
CA ALA A 99 9.43 11.48 -8.61
C ALA A 99 10.82 11.46 -7.95
N LEU A 100 10.89 11.74 -6.64
CA LEU A 100 12.13 11.66 -5.88
C LEU A 100 12.74 10.26 -5.91
N ALA A 101 11.92 9.23 -5.70
CA ALA A 101 12.38 7.83 -5.75
C ALA A 101 12.89 7.45 -7.14
N THR A 102 12.19 7.87 -8.19
CA THR A 102 12.60 7.62 -9.59
C THR A 102 13.92 8.33 -9.91
N LYS A 103 14.10 9.56 -9.45
CA LYS A 103 15.32 10.35 -9.67
C LYS A 103 16.54 9.77 -8.94
N THR A 104 16.35 9.28 -7.71
CA THR A 104 17.45 8.87 -6.81
C THR A 104 17.70 7.37 -6.78
N GLY A 105 16.78 6.56 -7.33
CA GLY A 105 16.76 5.12 -7.09
C GLY A 105 16.35 4.73 -5.67
N ALA A 106 15.97 5.70 -4.82
CA ALA A 106 15.65 5.45 -3.41
C ALA A 106 14.21 4.89 -3.24
N PHE A 107 14.08 3.60 -3.53
CA PHE A 107 12.89 2.82 -3.26
C PHE A 107 13.03 2.05 -1.94
N ARG A 108 11.99 2.05 -1.10
CA ARG A 108 11.85 1.16 0.08
C ARG A 108 12.90 1.37 1.19
N GLY A 109 12.81 2.49 1.90
CA GLY A 109 13.63 2.73 3.11
C GLY A 109 15.09 3.09 2.86
N THR A 110 15.54 3.07 1.60
CA THR A 110 16.76 3.76 1.18
C THR A 110 16.54 5.27 1.34
N VAL A 111 17.49 5.93 1.99
CA VAL A 111 17.40 7.37 2.26
C VAL A 111 17.84 8.10 0.99
N ALA A 112 16.91 8.82 0.37
CA ALA A 112 17.27 9.78 -0.66
C ALA A 112 18.19 10.84 -0.05
N PRO A 113 19.24 11.32 -0.76
CA PRO A 113 20.09 12.39 -0.23
C PRO A 113 19.24 13.59 0.19
N ALA A 114 19.47 14.08 1.40
CA ALA A 114 18.74 15.22 1.94
C ALA A 114 18.84 16.42 0.98
N GLY A 115 17.73 17.14 0.80
CA GLY A 115 17.67 18.31 -0.07
C GLY A 115 17.71 18.04 -1.57
N THR A 116 17.56 16.78 -2.01
CA THR A 116 17.49 16.48 -3.46
C THR A 116 16.25 17.14 -4.06
N PRO A 117 16.40 18.13 -4.96
CA PRO A 117 15.26 18.83 -5.54
C PRO A 117 14.57 17.95 -6.58
N VAL A 118 13.24 18.08 -6.66
CA VAL A 118 12.42 17.50 -7.72
C VAL A 118 11.57 18.60 -8.38
N THR A 119 11.49 18.55 -9.70
CA THR A 119 10.55 19.36 -10.48
C THR A 119 9.44 18.43 -10.95
N LEU A 120 8.19 18.84 -10.79
CA LEU A 120 7.04 18.09 -11.29
C LEU A 120 6.45 18.81 -12.49
N ASP A 121 6.26 18.11 -13.59
CA ASP A 121 5.46 18.60 -14.72
C ASP A 121 3.99 18.69 -14.26
N PRO A 122 3.36 19.89 -14.23
CA PRO A 122 2.03 20.06 -13.66
C PRO A 122 0.95 19.21 -14.33
N ASP A 123 0.98 19.11 -15.66
CA ASP A 123 0.03 18.32 -16.42
C ASP A 123 0.15 16.82 -16.13
N ARG A 124 1.38 16.30 -16.07
CA ARG A 124 1.65 14.90 -15.72
C ARG A 124 1.29 14.62 -14.27
N ALA A 125 1.61 15.53 -13.34
CA ALA A 125 1.26 15.41 -11.94
C ALA A 125 -0.26 15.40 -11.75
N GLY A 126 -0.98 16.33 -12.37
CA GLY A 126 -2.44 16.41 -12.36
C GLY A 126 -3.10 15.14 -12.88
N ARG A 127 -2.68 14.63 -14.05
CA ARG A 127 -3.18 13.36 -14.60
C ARG A 127 -2.89 12.18 -13.68
N ALA A 128 -1.70 12.11 -13.09
CA ALA A 128 -1.36 11.03 -12.17
C ALA A 128 -2.23 11.06 -10.91
N MET A 129 -2.42 12.24 -10.29
CA MET A 129 -3.30 12.41 -9.13
C MET A 129 -4.74 12.01 -9.45
N PHE A 130 -5.30 12.48 -10.57
CA PHE A 130 -6.64 12.10 -11.02
C PHE A 130 -6.77 10.58 -11.20
N ASN A 131 -5.81 9.95 -11.88
CA ASN A 131 -5.81 8.50 -12.09
C ASN A 131 -5.73 7.74 -10.75
N HIS A 132 -5.04 8.27 -9.74
CA HIS A 132 -5.04 7.64 -8.40
C HIS A 132 -6.35 7.77 -7.68
N ALA A 133 -6.96 8.95 -7.70
CA ALA A 133 -8.28 9.14 -7.11
C ALA A 133 -9.28 8.16 -7.75
N LEU A 134 -9.29 8.08 -9.10
CA LEU A 134 -10.14 7.15 -9.82
C LEU A 134 -9.86 5.68 -9.48
N GLN A 135 -8.59 5.28 -9.40
CA GLN A 135 -8.22 3.92 -8.99
C GLN A 135 -8.69 3.61 -7.58
N LEU A 136 -8.54 4.53 -6.62
CA LEU A 136 -9.00 4.34 -5.25
C LEU A 136 -10.52 4.11 -5.20
N GLU A 137 -11.29 4.93 -5.93
CA GLU A 137 -12.75 4.75 -6.02
C GLU A 137 -13.13 3.39 -6.65
N GLN A 138 -12.45 2.98 -7.71
CA GLN A 138 -12.67 1.67 -8.32
C GLN A 138 -12.36 0.53 -7.36
N LEU A 139 -11.32 0.67 -6.53
CA LEU A 139 -10.99 -0.30 -5.50
C LEU A 139 -12.05 -0.36 -4.41
N ARG A 140 -12.54 0.78 -3.92
CA ARG A 140 -13.64 0.85 -2.95
C ARG A 140 -14.88 0.13 -3.45
N ILE A 141 -15.28 0.40 -4.68
CA ILE A 141 -16.43 -0.26 -5.33
C ILE A 141 -16.20 -1.78 -5.39
N ALA A 142 -15.01 -2.22 -5.79
CA ALA A 142 -14.75 -3.64 -5.94
C ALA A 142 -14.55 -4.39 -4.61
N LEU A 143 -14.21 -3.66 -3.54
CA LEU A 143 -14.07 -4.18 -2.18
C LEU A 143 -15.37 -4.11 -1.38
N ALA A 144 -16.44 -3.50 -1.90
CA ALA A 144 -17.70 -3.30 -1.19
C ALA A 144 -18.27 -4.59 -0.58
N ASP A 145 -18.08 -5.72 -1.26
CA ASP A 145 -18.57 -7.04 -0.82
C ASP A 145 -17.53 -7.86 -0.03
N LEU A 146 -16.37 -7.28 0.28
CA LEU A 146 -15.27 -7.92 0.98
C LEU A 146 -15.06 -7.33 2.38
N PRO A 147 -14.68 -8.14 3.39
CA PRO A 147 -14.23 -7.61 4.68
C PRO A 147 -12.96 -6.78 4.48
N HIS A 148 -13.10 -5.46 4.53
CA HIS A 148 -11.99 -4.53 4.36
C HIS A 148 -12.05 -3.39 5.35
N VAL A 149 -10.87 -2.84 5.66
CA VAL A 149 -10.70 -1.63 6.46
C VAL A 149 -9.80 -0.67 5.68
N GLU A 150 -10.19 0.59 5.63
CA GLU A 150 -9.35 1.64 5.04
C GLU A 150 -8.39 2.22 6.09
N LEU A 151 -7.16 2.50 5.66
CA LEU A 151 -6.18 3.21 6.48
C LEU A 151 -5.47 4.24 5.61
N ALA A 152 -5.54 5.51 6.02
CA ALA A 152 -4.79 6.58 5.39
C ALA A 152 -3.34 6.58 5.90
N TYR A 153 -2.38 6.81 5.01
CA TYR A 153 -0.96 6.93 5.32
C TYR A 153 -0.69 7.90 6.47
N GLU A 154 -1.34 9.06 6.44
CA GLU A 154 -1.13 10.11 7.43
C GLU A 154 -1.65 9.71 8.81
N ASP A 155 -2.54 8.73 8.89
CA ASP A 155 -3.11 8.21 10.14
C ASP A 155 -2.33 7.00 10.67
N ILE A 156 -1.34 6.45 9.95
CA ILE A 156 -0.61 5.25 10.39
C ILE A 156 0.09 5.51 11.72
N SER A 157 -0.32 4.79 12.75
CA SER A 157 0.30 4.79 14.08
C SER A 157 0.17 3.37 14.62
N ARG A 158 0.90 3.02 15.67
CA ARG A 158 0.73 1.71 16.31
C ARG A 158 -0.73 1.46 16.70
N ALA A 159 -1.39 2.47 17.28
CA ALA A 159 -2.78 2.38 17.72
C ALA A 159 -3.76 2.21 16.55
N SER A 160 -3.66 3.03 15.50
CA SER A 160 -4.58 2.95 14.35
C SER A 160 -4.40 1.66 13.54
N VAL A 161 -3.16 1.18 13.40
CA VAL A 161 -2.88 -0.11 12.74
C VAL A 161 -3.45 -1.27 13.57
N SER A 162 -3.25 -1.27 14.90
CA SER A 162 -3.81 -2.29 15.78
C SER A 162 -5.34 -2.31 15.74
N ALA A 163 -5.98 -1.14 15.73
CA ALA A 163 -7.43 -1.02 15.60
C ALA A 163 -7.94 -1.55 14.25
N ALA A 164 -7.26 -1.21 13.15
CA ALA A 164 -7.61 -1.68 11.81
C ALA A 164 -7.50 -3.20 11.68
N LEU A 165 -6.45 -3.80 12.25
CA LEU A 165 -6.28 -5.25 12.27
C LEU A 165 -7.36 -5.93 13.14
N SER A 166 -7.65 -5.36 14.31
CA SER A 166 -8.70 -5.89 15.20
C SER A 166 -10.07 -5.88 14.50
N ALA A 167 -10.40 -4.83 13.75
CA ALA A 167 -11.62 -4.75 12.95
C ALA A 167 -11.69 -5.80 11.83
N LEU A 168 -10.54 -6.29 11.34
CA LEU A 168 -10.45 -7.41 10.40
C LEU A 168 -10.49 -8.79 11.11
N GLY A 169 -10.59 -8.82 12.43
CA GLY A 169 -10.52 -10.05 13.24
C GLY A 169 -9.09 -10.57 13.40
N LEU A 170 -8.10 -9.70 13.25
CA LEU A 170 -6.68 -10.02 13.39
C LEU A 170 -6.13 -9.40 14.67
N ASP A 171 -5.64 -10.25 15.56
CA ASP A 171 -4.81 -9.85 16.67
C ASP A 171 -3.37 -10.12 16.27
N LEU A 172 -2.64 -9.11 15.79
CA LEU A 172 -1.21 -9.19 15.46
C LEU A 172 -0.44 -8.16 16.29
N MET A 173 0.80 -8.48 16.63
CA MET A 173 1.75 -7.57 17.24
C MET A 173 2.09 -6.44 16.26
N VAL A 174 1.94 -5.21 16.73
CA VAL A 174 2.26 -4.00 15.97
C VAL A 174 3.34 -3.23 16.73
N THR A 175 4.46 -2.97 16.08
CA THR A 175 5.55 -2.14 16.61
C THR A 175 5.39 -0.68 16.18
N GLU A 176 6.18 0.22 16.76
CA GLU A 176 6.21 1.62 16.31
C GLU A 176 6.80 1.73 14.90
N PRO A 177 6.39 2.73 14.10
CA PRO A 177 7.01 2.99 12.81
C PRO A 177 8.51 3.24 12.98
N THR A 178 9.35 2.36 12.40
CA THR A 178 10.81 2.51 12.42
C THR A 178 11.30 3.62 11.48
N THR A 179 10.45 4.06 10.57
CA THR A 179 10.70 5.21 9.70
C THR A 179 9.89 6.39 10.21
N GLN A 180 10.58 7.50 10.48
CA GLN A 180 9.94 8.72 10.96
C GLN A 180 8.94 9.20 9.89
N LYS A 181 7.72 9.51 10.31
CA LYS A 181 6.62 10.05 9.47
C LYS A 181 6.95 11.36 8.75
N SER A 182 8.16 11.90 8.94
CA SER A 182 8.65 13.10 8.27
C SER A 182 8.89 12.80 6.78
N ALA A 183 7.82 12.61 6.02
CA ALA A 183 7.85 13.04 4.64
C ALA A 183 8.30 14.52 4.69
N PRO A 184 9.41 14.90 4.05
CA PRO A 184 9.84 16.29 4.01
C PRO A 184 8.66 17.15 3.54
N ARG A 185 8.54 18.40 4.02
CA ARG A 185 7.46 19.26 3.53
C ARG A 185 7.67 19.43 2.04
N LEU A 186 6.60 19.48 1.24
CA LEU A 186 6.74 19.59 -0.21
C LEU A 186 7.60 20.81 -0.60
N ALA A 187 7.45 21.92 0.12
CA ALA A 187 8.24 23.14 -0.08
C ALA A 187 9.75 22.93 0.11
N ASP A 188 10.17 21.90 0.85
CA ASP A 188 11.59 21.65 1.14
C ASP A 188 12.32 20.99 -0.05
N PHE A 189 11.59 20.43 -1.02
CA PHE A 189 12.23 19.67 -2.11
C PHE A 189 11.51 19.73 -3.47
N VAL A 190 10.27 20.22 -3.57
CA VAL A 190 9.59 20.48 -4.84
C VAL A 190 9.88 21.91 -5.29
N THR A 191 10.65 22.07 -6.36
CA THR A 191 11.18 23.38 -6.77
C THR A 191 10.15 24.29 -7.43
N ASN A 192 9.09 23.74 -8.02
CA ASN A 192 8.03 24.48 -8.71
C ASN A 192 6.67 24.33 -8.01
N LEU A 193 6.66 24.26 -6.68
CA LEU A 193 5.43 24.03 -5.91
C LEU A 193 4.32 25.06 -6.18
N SER A 194 4.67 26.33 -6.45
CA SER A 194 3.69 27.38 -6.77
C SER A 194 2.94 27.16 -8.09
N GLU A 195 3.46 26.33 -8.99
CA GLU A 195 2.79 25.98 -10.25
C GLU A 195 1.81 24.80 -10.09
N LEU A 196 1.79 24.17 -8.91
CA LEU A 196 1.05 22.94 -8.62
C LEU A 196 -0.13 23.15 -7.67
N ILE A 197 -0.26 24.34 -7.06
CA ILE A 197 -1.29 24.71 -6.07
C ILE A 197 -2.32 25.64 -6.72
#